data_AF-A0A3M7RZD7-F1
#
_entry.id   AF-A0A3M7RZD7-F1
#
_cell.length_a   1.000
_cell.length_b   1.000
_cell.length_c   1.000
_cell.angle_alpha   90.00
_cell.angle_beta   90.00
_cell.angle_gamma   90.00
#
_symmetry.space_group_name_H-M   'P 1'
#
loop_
_entity.id
_entity.type
_entity.pdbx_description
1 polymer ?
#
loop_
_entity_poly.entity_id
_entity_poly.type
_entity_poly.pdbx_seq_one_letter_code
_entity_poly.pdbx_strand_id
1 'polypeptide(L)'
;MTNSDENINKLNTNISKLNSENEAIKKLIIGAETDSSLFSPGTKRKAERTYSSSSDSEAIETIINNKPFTNRLRSEIMKRFVNDKGQTLGFYEKKFHNDMEEIKKDLFVPKNSNFKESWKKAGDSFKNDKNKKK
;
A
#
# COMPACT_ATOMS: atom_id res chain seq x y z
N MET A 1 40.96 16.37 -1.06
CA MET A 1 39.93 15.32 -0.93
C MET A 1 39.47 14.96 -2.32
N THR A 2 39.45 13.68 -2.66
CA THR A 2 39.10 13.21 -4.00
C THR A 2 37.58 13.10 -4.14
N ASN A 3 37.03 13.21 -5.36
CA ASN A 3 35.59 13.01 -5.63
C ASN A 3 35.03 11.70 -5.04
N SER A 4 35.88 10.70 -4.85
CA SER A 4 35.53 9.42 -4.23
C SER A 4 35.18 9.56 -2.74
N ASP A 5 35.90 10.40 -2.00
CA ASP A 5 35.70 10.62 -0.57
C ASP A 5 34.36 11.31 -0.29
N GLU A 6 33.97 12.24 -1.16
CA GLU A 6 32.71 12.97 -1.07
C GLU A 6 31.50 12.06 -1.35
N ASN A 7 31.63 11.17 -2.34
CA ASN A 7 30.59 10.18 -2.65
C ASN A 7 30.41 9.15 -1.51
N ILE A 8 31.50 8.72 -0.87
CA ILE A 8 31.45 7.82 0.29
C ILE A 8 30.76 8.50 1.47
N ASN A 9 31.07 9.76 1.74
CA ASN A 9 30.42 10.51 2.81
C ASN A 9 28.91 10.66 2.56
N LYS A 10 28.52 10.96 1.33
CA LYS A 10 27.11 11.07 0.95
C LYS A 10 26.36 9.74 1.11
N LEU A 11 26.99 8.62 0.75
CA LEU A 11 26.44 7.28 0.98
C LEU A 11 26.25 7.00 2.48
N ASN A 12 27.25 7.30 3.31
CA ASN A 12 27.19 7.09 4.75
C ASN A 12 26.08 7.92 5.41
N THR A 13 25.90 9.18 4.99
CA THR A 13 24.79 10.01 5.46
C THR A 13 23.43 9.41 5.11
N ASN A 14 23.26 8.92 3.88
CA ASN A 14 22.01 8.30 3.45
C ASN A 14 21.71 6.99 4.21
N ILE A 15 22.72 6.16 4.46
CA ILE A 15 22.58 4.93 5.24
C ILE A 15 22.18 5.24 6.69
N SER A 16 22.81 6.24 7.30
CA SER A 16 22.47 6.67 8.66
C SER A 16 21.02 7.16 8.75
N LYS A 17 20.56 7.94 7.76
CA LYS A 17 19.18 8.41 7.68
C LYS A 17 18.17 7.25 7.57
N LEU A 18 18.40 6.31 6.67
CA LEU A 18 17.53 5.13 6.49
C LEU A 18 17.44 4.28 7.76
N ASN A 19 18.54 4.13 8.50
CA ASN A 19 18.52 3.39 9.76
C ASN A 19 17.65 4.08 10.83
N SER A 20 17.69 5.42 10.89
CA SER A 20 16.85 6.17 11.84
C SER A 20 15.35 6.04 11.51
N GLU A 21 15.00 6.07 10.23
CA GLU A 21 13.63 5.91 9.75
C GLU A 21 13.10 4.50 10.04
N ASN A 22 13.93 3.47 9.85
CA ASN A 22 13.58 2.09 10.16
C ASN A 22 13.31 1.87 11.66
N GLU A 23 14.06 2.50 12.55
CA GLU A 23 13.82 2.43 14.00
C GLU A 23 12.51 3.11 14.40
N ALA A 24 12.14 4.22 13.75
CA ALA A 24 10.86 4.89 13.97
C ALA A 24 9.67 3.99 13.56
N ILE A 25 9.78 3.31 12.41
CA ILE A 25 8.74 2.38 11.93
C ILE A 25 8.56 1.19 12.88
N LYS A 26 9.65 0.60 13.38
CA LYS A 26 9.57 -0.51 14.34
C LYS A 26 8.80 -0.13 15.61
N LYS A 27 9.02 1.09 16.13
CA LYS A 27 8.32 1.59 17.32
C LYS A 27 6.83 1.78 17.07
N LEU A 28 6.44 2.26 15.88
CA LEU A 28 5.03 2.41 15.50
C LEU A 28 4.29 1.07 15.41
N ILE A 29 4.95 0.04 14.88
CA ILE A 29 4.35 -1.30 14.78
C ILE A 29 4.14 -1.91 16.17
N ILE A 30 5.14 -1.83 17.06
CA ILE A 30 5.05 -2.39 18.42
C ILE A 30 4.02 -1.64 19.28
N GLY A 31 3.92 -0.31 19.13
CA GLY A 31 2.92 0.49 19.86
C GLY A 31 1.47 0.24 19.45
N ALA A 32 1.23 -0.30 18.26
CA ALA A 32 -0.10 -0.66 17.78
C ALA A 32 -0.64 -1.97 18.36
N GLU A 33 0.23 -2.85 18.90
CA GLU A 33 -0.15 -4.17 19.40
C GLU A 33 -0.61 -4.17 20.86
N THR A 34 -0.32 -3.12 21.65
CA THR A 34 -0.60 -3.10 23.10
C THR A 34 -1.97 -2.54 23.49
N ASP A 35 -2.68 -1.82 22.60
CA ASP A 35 -3.97 -1.17 22.92
C ASP A 35 -5.19 -1.89 22.33
N SER A 36 -5.09 -3.20 22.09
CA SER A 36 -6.21 -4.05 21.66
C SER A 36 -7.16 -4.36 22.84
N SER A 37 -7.83 -3.35 23.39
CA SER A 37 -8.85 -3.50 24.44
C SER A 37 -10.04 -2.55 24.21
N LEU A 38 -10.55 -2.47 22.97
CA LEU A 38 -11.63 -1.55 22.64
C LEU A 38 -12.83 -2.16 21.91
N PHE A 39 -13.08 -3.46 22.04
CA PHE A 39 -14.32 -4.05 21.54
C PHE A 39 -14.92 -5.07 22.51
N SER A 40 -15.72 -4.55 23.46
CA SER A 40 -16.80 -5.33 24.07
C SER A 40 -18.10 -5.06 23.29
N PRO A 41 -18.82 -6.09 22.80
CA PRO A 41 -20.01 -5.89 22.00
C PRO A 41 -21.24 -5.66 22.90
N GLY A 42 -21.82 -4.46 22.85
CA GLY A 42 -22.97 -4.08 23.66
C GLY A 42 -23.86 -2.99 23.06
N THR A 43 -24.92 -3.45 22.37
CA THR A 43 -26.26 -2.83 22.22
C THR A 43 -26.46 -1.49 21.48
N LYS A 44 -27.43 -1.54 20.56
CA LYS A 44 -28.01 -0.49 19.69
C LYS A 44 -28.39 0.81 20.44
N ARG A 45 -28.20 1.97 19.81
CA ARG A 45 -29.20 3.09 19.72
C ARG A 45 -28.69 4.23 18.82
N LYS A 46 -29.63 4.87 18.11
CA LYS A 46 -29.44 6.02 17.23
C LYS A 46 -29.18 7.29 18.05
N ALA A 47 -28.25 8.15 17.61
CA ALA A 47 -28.27 9.58 17.87
C ALA A 47 -27.38 10.31 16.86
N GLU A 48 -27.97 11.27 16.17
CA GLU A 48 -27.33 12.30 15.38
C GLU A 48 -26.37 13.10 16.28
N ARG A 49 -25.10 13.22 15.85
CA ARG A 49 -24.13 14.09 16.53
C ARG A 49 -23.22 14.69 15.49
N THR A 50 -23.32 16.00 15.36
CA THR A 50 -22.35 16.84 14.65
C THR A 50 -20.98 16.62 15.29
N TYR A 51 -20.03 16.06 14.55
CA TYR A 51 -18.66 15.91 15.01
C TYR A 51 -17.81 17.04 14.42
N SER A 52 -17.43 17.99 15.26
CA SER A 52 -16.11 18.61 15.13
C SER A 52 -15.18 17.77 15.98
N SER A 53 -14.41 16.88 15.35
CA SER A 53 -13.37 16.10 16.04
C SER A 53 -12.04 16.25 15.30
N SER A 54 -11.03 16.70 16.02
CA SER A 54 -9.69 17.02 15.52
C SER A 54 -8.92 15.82 14.94
N SER A 55 -9.42 14.59 15.12
CA SER A 55 -8.89 13.34 14.53
C SER A 55 -9.28 13.13 13.06
N ASP A 56 -10.21 13.91 12.52
CA ASP A 56 -10.59 13.77 11.11
C ASP A 56 -9.50 14.31 10.17
N SER A 57 -8.60 15.17 10.65
CA SER A 57 -7.58 15.84 9.82
C SER A 57 -6.58 14.88 9.19
N GLU A 58 -6.03 13.91 9.94
CA GLU A 58 -5.09 12.90 9.43
C GLU A 58 -5.77 11.89 8.50
N ALA A 59 -7.00 11.48 8.82
CA ALA A 59 -7.80 10.62 7.95
C ALA A 59 -8.14 11.34 6.64
N ILE A 60 -8.51 12.62 6.71
CA ILE A 60 -8.79 13.49 5.56
C ILE A 60 -7.51 13.72 4.74
N GLU A 61 -6.35 13.98 5.36
CA GLU A 61 -5.07 14.11 4.65
C GLU A 61 -4.70 12.81 3.93
N THR A 62 -4.87 11.65 4.58
CA THR A 62 -4.61 10.34 3.97
C THR A 62 -5.57 10.07 2.80
N ILE A 63 -6.84 10.47 2.90
CA ILE A 63 -7.82 10.40 1.81
C ILE A 63 -7.46 11.35 0.66
N ILE A 64 -7.01 12.57 0.97
CA ILE A 64 -6.59 13.57 -0.03
C ILE A 64 -5.31 13.11 -0.74
N ASN A 65 -4.35 12.52 -0.04
CA ASN A 65 -3.09 12.04 -0.61
C ASN A 65 -3.27 10.77 -1.45
N ASN A 66 -4.28 9.94 -1.15
CA ASN A 66 -4.61 8.73 -1.93
C ASN A 66 -5.57 8.96 -3.11
N LYS A 67 -6.07 10.19 -3.30
CA LYS A 67 -6.94 10.58 -4.42
C LYS A 67 -6.45 10.15 -5.81
N PRO A 68 -5.14 10.19 -6.17
CA PRO A 68 -4.70 9.69 -7.48
C PRO A 68 -4.86 8.17 -7.62
N PHE A 69 -4.60 7.39 -6.56
CA PHE A 69 -4.77 5.94 -6.59
C PHE A 69 -6.24 5.56 -6.70
N THR A 70 -7.11 6.17 -5.87
CA THR A 70 -8.54 5.89 -5.88
C THR A 70 -9.21 6.32 -7.18
N ASN A 71 -8.82 7.45 -7.76
CA ASN A 71 -9.28 7.88 -9.08
C ASN A 71 -8.83 6.92 -10.19
N ARG A 72 -7.60 6.42 -10.12
CA ARG A 72 -7.07 5.45 -11.07
C ARG A 72 -7.81 4.10 -10.98
N LEU A 73 -8.04 3.60 -9.76
CA LEU A 73 -8.85 2.40 -9.52
C LEU A 73 -10.27 2.57 -10.06
N ARG A 74 -10.93 3.70 -9.74
CA ARG A 74 -12.28 4.01 -10.23
C ARG A 74 -12.32 4.05 -11.76
N SER A 75 -11.31 4.63 -12.41
CA SER A 75 -11.23 4.71 -13.86
C SER A 75 -11.08 3.33 -14.51
N GLU A 76 -10.23 2.47 -13.93
CA GLU A 76 -10.01 1.11 -14.45
C GLU A 76 -11.28 0.26 -14.31
N ILE A 77 -11.98 0.35 -13.17
CA ILE A 77 -13.29 -0.30 -12.95
C ILE A 77 -14.31 0.20 -13.97
N MET A 78 -14.44 1.51 -14.16
CA MET A 78 -15.41 2.09 -15.12
C MET A 78 -15.12 1.72 -16.58
N LYS A 79 -13.84 1.48 -16.91
CA LYS A 79 -13.40 1.05 -18.24
C LYS A 79 -13.73 -0.42 -18.49
N ARG A 80 -13.53 -1.30 -17.51
CA ARG A 80 -13.81 -2.74 -17.65
C ARG A 80 -15.30 -3.07 -17.50
N PHE A 81 -16.01 -2.40 -16.60
CA PHE A 81 -17.42 -2.68 -16.27
C PHE A 81 -18.36 -1.58 -16.78
N VAL A 82 -18.34 -1.33 -18.09
CA VAL A 82 -19.10 -0.24 -18.74
C VAL A 82 -20.61 -0.35 -18.53
N ASN A 83 -21.13 -1.57 -18.35
CA ASN A 83 -22.56 -1.84 -18.20
C ASN A 83 -23.05 -1.78 -16.75
N ASP A 84 -22.14 -1.77 -15.76
CA ASP A 84 -22.47 -1.84 -14.33
C ASP A 84 -22.10 -0.52 -13.61
N LYS A 85 -22.08 0.62 -14.31
CA LYS A 85 -21.66 1.93 -13.79
C LYS A 85 -22.60 2.42 -12.68
N GLY A 86 -22.30 2.06 -11.44
CA GLY A 86 -23.11 2.41 -10.27
C GLY A 86 -23.01 1.42 -9.12
N GLN A 87 -22.38 0.27 -9.37
CA GLN A 87 -22.16 -0.73 -8.33
C GLN A 87 -21.02 -0.34 -7.39
N THR A 88 -21.04 -0.90 -6.18
CA THR A 88 -20.03 -0.65 -5.16
C THR A 88 -18.77 -1.47 -5.41
N LEU A 89 -17.64 -1.06 -4.84
CA LEU A 89 -16.38 -1.84 -4.95
C LEU A 89 -16.57 -3.29 -4.45
N GLY A 90 -17.28 -3.47 -3.33
CA GLY A 90 -17.57 -4.79 -2.77
C GLY A 90 -18.42 -5.67 -3.69
N PHE A 91 -19.28 -5.09 -4.55
CA PHE A 91 -19.98 -5.85 -5.58
C PHE A 91 -19.00 -6.44 -6.60
N TYR A 92 -18.05 -5.64 -7.08
CA TYR A 92 -17.07 -6.10 -8.06
C TYR A 92 -16.10 -7.13 -7.48
N GLU A 93 -15.63 -6.95 -6.24
CA GLU A 93 -14.75 -7.92 -5.59
C GLU A 93 -15.41 -9.28 -5.40
N LYS A 94 -16.73 -9.31 -5.15
CA LYS A 94 -17.49 -10.54 -4.96
C LYS A 94 -17.88 -11.21 -6.27
N LYS A 95 -18.31 -10.45 -7.26
CA LYS A 95 -18.84 -10.97 -8.54
C LYS A 95 -17.76 -11.20 -9.60
N PHE A 96 -16.73 -10.35 -9.62
CA PHE A 96 -15.68 -10.31 -10.63
C PHE A 96 -14.29 -10.41 -9.98
N HIS A 97 -14.11 -11.43 -9.14
CA HIS A 97 -12.90 -11.60 -8.33
C HIS A 97 -11.62 -11.60 -9.17
N ASN A 98 -11.58 -12.38 -10.25
CA ASN A 98 -10.41 -12.49 -11.12
C ASN A 98 -10.08 -11.16 -11.83
N ASP A 99 -11.09 -10.47 -12.35
CA ASP A 99 -10.91 -9.17 -13.01
C ASP A 99 -10.39 -8.12 -12.02
N MET A 100 -10.89 -8.13 -10.78
CA MET A 100 -10.41 -7.24 -9.72
C MET A 100 -8.96 -7.55 -9.33
N GLU A 101 -8.55 -8.82 -9.29
CA GLU A 101 -7.15 -9.20 -9.06
C GLU A 101 -6.23 -8.69 -10.17
N GLU A 102 -6.67 -8.72 -11.43
CA GLU A 102 -5.90 -8.12 -12.53
C GLU A 102 -5.82 -6.59 -12.43
N ILE A 103 -6.94 -5.92 -12.13
CA ILE A 103 -6.96 -4.47 -11.91
C ILE A 103 -5.97 -4.10 -10.80
N LYS A 104 -5.94 -4.85 -9.69
CA LYS A 104 -4.98 -4.67 -8.60
C LYS A 104 -3.55 -4.82 -9.09
N LYS A 105 -3.22 -5.89 -9.82
CA LYS A 105 -1.86 -6.09 -10.38
C LYS A 105 -1.42 -4.91 -11.24
N ASP A 106 -2.30 -4.39 -12.10
CA ASP A 106 -2.01 -3.26 -12.98
C ASP A 106 -1.85 -1.92 -12.23
N LEU A 107 -2.57 -1.76 -11.11
CA LEU A 107 -2.49 -0.57 -10.27
C LEU A 107 -1.23 -0.54 -9.41
N PHE A 108 -0.90 -1.67 -8.78
CA PHE A 108 0.19 -1.80 -7.81
C PHE A 108 1.57 -1.91 -8.46
N VAL A 109 1.65 -2.28 -9.74
CA VAL A 109 2.91 -2.30 -10.48
C VAL A 109 3.11 -0.98 -11.24
N PRO A 110 4.16 -0.20 -10.95
CA PRO A 110 4.42 1.02 -11.70
C PRO A 110 4.78 0.70 -13.16
N LYS A 111 4.09 1.33 -14.11
CA LYS A 111 4.20 1.01 -15.56
C LYS A 111 5.59 1.23 -16.16
N ASN A 112 6.34 2.19 -15.62
CA ASN A 112 7.70 2.52 -16.09
C ASN A 112 8.79 1.94 -15.18
N SER A 113 8.42 1.01 -14.29
CA SER A 113 9.38 0.40 -13.39
C SER A 113 9.93 -0.88 -13.98
N ASN A 114 11.23 -1.05 -13.79
CA ASN A 114 11.97 -2.30 -13.90
C ASN A 114 11.53 -3.38 -12.89
N PHE A 115 10.53 -3.10 -12.03
CA PHE A 115 9.96 -4.05 -11.08
C PHE A 115 9.50 -5.35 -11.73
N LYS A 116 8.78 -5.30 -12.87
CA LYS A 116 8.26 -6.50 -13.53
C LYS A 116 9.40 -7.41 -14.02
N GLU A 117 10.45 -6.82 -14.55
CA GLU A 117 11.63 -7.54 -15.03
C GLU A 117 12.44 -8.12 -13.85
N SER A 118 12.67 -7.33 -12.81
CA SER A 118 13.33 -7.76 -11.58
C SER A 118 12.57 -8.89 -10.88
N TRP A 119 11.24 -8.81 -10.80
CA TRP A 119 10.39 -9.85 -10.21
C TRP A 119 10.45 -11.15 -11.00
N LYS A 120 10.42 -11.07 -12.34
CA LYS A 120 10.59 -12.23 -13.22
C LYS A 120 11.98 -12.87 -13.01
N LYS A 121 13.04 -12.06 -12.99
CA LYS A 121 14.42 -12.52 -12.78
C LYS A 121 14.59 -13.24 -11.44
N ALA A 122 14.01 -12.69 -10.36
CA ALA A 122 14.01 -13.34 -9.05
C ALA A 122 13.28 -14.69 -9.07
N GLY A 123 12.12 -14.77 -9.72
CA GLY A 123 11.38 -16.02 -9.88
C GLY A 123 12.15 -17.08 -10.68
N ASP A 124 12.83 -16.69 -11.74
CA ASP A 124 13.64 -17.59 -12.57
C ASP A 124 14.91 -18.05 -11.83
N SER A 125 15.57 -17.17 -11.07
CA SER A 125 16.66 -17.54 -10.17
C SER A 125 16.23 -18.58 -9.13
N PHE A 126 15.04 -18.44 -8.55
CA PHE A 126 14.52 -19.38 -7.56
C PHE A 126 14.22 -20.77 -8.15
N LYS A 127 13.69 -20.84 -9.38
CA LYS A 127 13.47 -22.10 -10.10
C LYS A 127 14.78 -22.81 -10.43
N ASN A 128 15.78 -22.05 -10.87
CA ASN A 128 17.10 -22.57 -11.19
C ASN A 128 17.85 -23.10 -9.95
N ASP A 129 17.68 -22.48 -8.78
CA ASP A 129 18.24 -22.99 -7.53
C ASP A 129 17.59 -24.32 -7.10
N LYS A 130 16.27 -24.46 -7.26
CA LYS A 130 15.57 -25.72 -6.99
C LYS A 130 16.02 -26.88 -7.89
N ASN A 131 16.31 -26.60 -9.16
CA ASN A 131 16.77 -27.63 -10.09
C ASN A 131 18.24 -28.05 -9.88
N LYS A 132 19.06 -27.22 -9.23
CA LYS A 132 20.46 -27.56 -8.87
C LYS A 132 20.60 -28.41 -7.60
N LYS A 133 19.53 -28.51 -6.80
CA LYS A 133 19.50 -29.29 -5.54
C LYS A 133 18.94 -30.71 -5.72
N LYS A 134 18.79 -31.18 -6.95
CA LYS A 134 18.51 -32.58 -7.32
C LYS A 134 19.78 -33.19 -7.90
#